data_AF-X1UAW6-F1
#
_entry.id   AF-X1UAW6-F1
#
_cell.length_a   1.000
_cell.length_b   1.000
_cell.length_c   1.000
_cell.angle_alpha   90.00
_cell.angle_beta   90.00
_cell.angle_gamma   90.00
#
_symmetry.space_group_name_H-M   'P 1'
#
loop_
_entity.id
_entity.type
_entity.pdbx_description
1 polymer ?
#
loop_
_entity_poly.entity_id
_entity_poly.type
_entity_poly.pdbx_seq_one_letter_code
_entity_poly.pdbx_strand_id
1 'polypeptide(L)' 'MENPKALVGTIMPTKGRIFFDNTSMENVSIQDRNIGFVFQHFAIFPHMNIWENVAYGPSVRGKSKKDIENLVEKALKSL' A
#
# COMPACT_ATOMS: atom_id res chain seq x y z
N MET A 1 18.78 12.08 1.06
CA MET A 1 17.44 11.84 1.62
C MET A 1 16.72 10.92 0.64
N GLU A 2 16.46 9.67 1.03
CA GLU A 2 15.78 8.72 0.15
C GLU A 2 14.36 9.22 -0.12
N ASN A 3 13.97 9.28 -1.40
CA ASN A 3 12.66 9.79 -1.79
C ASN A 3 11.66 8.62 -1.80
N PRO A 4 10.67 8.57 -0.88
CA PRO A 4 9.74 7.45 -0.81
C PRO A 4 8.90 7.30 -2.09
N LYS A 5 8.74 8.37 -2.88
CA LYS A 5 8.09 8.33 -4.19
C LYS A 5 8.81 7.41 -5.17
N ALA A 6 10.14 7.32 -5.08
CA ALA A 6 10.93 6.44 -5.93
C ALA A 6 10.75 4.97 -5.53
N LEU A 7 10.71 4.69 -4.22
CA LEU A 7 10.47 3.35 -3.68
C LEU A 7 9.12 2.79 -4.15
N VAL A 8 8.05 3.59 -4.04
CA VAL A 8 6.71 3.18 -4.49
C VAL A 8 6.54 3.19 -6.01
N GLY A 9 7.48 3.78 -6.76
CA GLY A 9 7.47 3.79 -8.23
C GLY A 9 6.66 4.93 -8.87
N THR A 10 6.34 5.98 -8.12
CA THR A 10 5.68 7.19 -8.68
C THR A 10 6.66 8.13 -9.37
N ILE A 11 7.96 7.99 -9.09
CA ILE A 11 9.05 8.64 -9.82
C ILE A 11 10.15 7.61 -10.09
N MET A 12 10.89 7.79 -11.18
CA MET A 12 12.07 6.96 -11.44
C MET A 12 13.32 7.61 -10.84
N PRO A 13 14.22 6.83 -10.22
CA PRO A 13 15.48 7.36 -9.73
C PRO A 13 16.35 7.82 -10.90
N THR A 14 16.98 8.99 -10.79
CA THR A 14 17.89 9.50 -11.82
C THR A 14 19.19 8.69 -11.91
N LYS A 15 19.60 8.07 -10.80
CA LYS A 15 20.79 7.21 -10.68
C LYS A 15 20.53 6.10 -9.68
N GLY A 16 21.22 4.98 -9.84
CA GLY A 16 21.08 3.80 -8.98
C GLY A 16 19.88 2.93 -9.36
N ARG A 17 19.67 1.87 -8.60
CA ARG A 17 18.60 0.88 -8.81
C ARG A 17 17.90 0.58 -7.49
N ILE A 18 16.61 0.28 -7.57
CA ILE A 18 15.81 -0.09 -6.41
C ILE A 18 15.62 -1.60 -6.45
N PHE A 19 15.99 -2.25 -5.35
CA PHE A 19 15.78 -3.67 -5.14
C PHE A 19 14.92 -3.87 -3.91
N PHE A 20 13.90 -4.72 -4.03
CA PHE A 20 13.23 -5.30 -2.87
C PHE A 20 13.77 -6.71 -2.72
N ASP A 21 14.43 -6.98 -1.60
CA ASP A 21 15.30 -8.14 -1.42
C ASP A 21 16.29 -8.26 -2.59
N ASN A 22 16.24 -9.36 -3.36
CA ASN A 22 17.09 -9.60 -4.53
C ASN A 22 16.39 -9.31 -5.88
N THR A 23 15.21 -8.68 -5.87
CA THR A 23 14.42 -8.43 -7.08
C THR A 23 14.51 -6.96 -7.51
N SER A 24 14.92 -6.70 -8.75
CA SER A 24 14.95 -5.34 -9.32
C SER A 24 13.54 -4.81 -9.55
N MET A 25 13.29 -3.56 -9.13
CA MET A 25 12.00 -2.87 -9.29
C MET A 25 11.90 -2.02 -10.56
N GLU A 26 12.91 -2.00 -11.44
CA GLU A 26 12.96 -1.12 -12.64
C GLU A 26 11.72 -1.28 -13.56
N ASN A 27 11.20 -2.50 -13.72
CA ASN A 27 10.06 -2.80 -14.60
C ASN A 27 8.82 -3.31 -13.84
N VAL A 28 8.81 -3.19 -12.50
CA VAL A 28 7.68 -3.63 -11.68
C VAL A 28 6.71 -2.46 -11.52
N SER A 29 5.46 -2.67 -11.95
CA SER A 29 4.39 -1.68 -11.84
C SER A 29 4.12 -1.30 -10.38
N ILE A 30 3.57 -0.11 -10.14
CA ILE A 30 3.29 0.37 -8.78
C ILE A 30 2.42 -0.63 -7.99
N GLN A 31 1.38 -1.19 -8.63
CA GLN A 31 0.50 -2.18 -7.98
C GLN A 31 1.20 -3.52 -7.67
N ASP A 32 2.20 -3.92 -8.46
CA ASP A 32 2.88 -5.21 -8.34
C ASP A 32 4.08 -5.17 -7.39
N ARG A 33 4.51 -3.98 -6.96
CA ARG A 33 5.64 -3.79 -6.03
C ARG A 33 5.40 -4.33 -4.62
N ASN A 34 4.17 -4.75 -4.31
CA ASN A 34 3.79 -5.32 -3.02
C ASN A 34 4.20 -4.46 -1.79
N ILE A 35 4.12 -3.14 -1.93
CA ILE A 35 4.45 -2.17 -0.88
C ILE A 35 3.20 -1.40 -0.44
N GLY A 36 3.07 -1.16 0.86
CA GLY A 36 2.08 -0.24 1.43
C GLY A 36 2.70 1.14 1.61
N PHE A 37 1.96 2.20 1.27
CA PHE A 37 2.41 3.58 1.42
C PHE A 37 1.38 4.40 2.19
N VAL A 38 1.84 5.12 3.21
CA VAL A 38 1.01 6.04 4.00
C VAL A 38 1.47 7.46 3.70
N PHE A 39 0.53 8.29 3.24
CA PHE A 39 0.79 9.69 2.93
C PHE A 39 0.86 10.53 4.20
N GLN A 40 1.72 11.55 4.21
CA GLN A 40 1.78 12.52 5.32
C GLN A 40 0.49 13.36 5.42
N HIS A 41 -0.18 13.60 4.29
CA HIS A 41 -1.51 14.19 4.25
C HIS A 41 -2.56 13.10 4.09
N PHE A 42 -3.72 13.26 4.74
CA PHE A 42 -4.79 12.28 4.70
C PHE A 42 -5.26 12.01 3.27
N ALA A 43 -5.00 10.79 2.80
CA ALA A 43 -5.52 10.24 1.55
C ALA A 43 -6.58 9.18 1.88
N ILE A 44 -7.70 9.63 2.43
CA ILE A 44 -8.86 8.78 2.72
C ILE A 44 -9.88 8.85 1.58
N PHE A 45 -10.73 7.83 1.46
CA PHE A 45 -11.91 7.87 0.61
C PHE A 45 -13.03 8.57 1.38
N PRO A 46 -13.39 9.84 1.05
CA PRO A 46 -14.25 10.66 1.91
C PRO A 46 -15.72 10.23 1.89
N HIS A 47 -16.12 9.44 0.91
CA HIS A 47 -17.46 8.86 0.78
C HIS A 47 -17.58 7.48 1.45
N MET A 48 -16.51 7.00 2.07
CA MET A 48 -16.46 5.74 2.80
C MET A 48 -16.39 6.00 4.31
N ASN A 49 -17.01 5.14 5.11
CA ASN A 49 -16.85 5.13 6.55
C ASN A 49 -15.48 4.55 6.96
N ILE A 50 -15.19 4.54 8.28
CA ILE A 50 -13.90 4.06 8.82
C ILE A 50 -13.65 2.59 8.43
N TRP A 51 -14.65 1.73 8.62
CA TRP A 51 -14.54 0.30 8.32
C TRP A 51 -14.26 0.08 6.82
N GLU A 52 -14.98 0.79 5.95
CA GLU A 52 -14.83 0.71 4.49
C GLU A 52 -13.44 1.18 4.04
N ASN A 53 -12.93 2.29 4.61
CA ASN A 53 -11.58 2.77 4.32
C ASN A 53 -10.50 1.72 4.67
N VAL A 54 -10.61 1.07 5.83
CA VAL A 54 -9.64 0.04 6.28
C VAL A 54 -9.81 -1.26 5.47
N ALA A 55 -11.04 -1.62 5.13
CA ALA A 55 -11.37 -2.83 4.37
C ALA A 55 -10.98 -2.75 2.89
N TYR A 56 -10.82 -1.53 2.34
CA TYR A 56 -10.62 -1.31 0.89
C TYR A 56 -9.46 -2.13 0.32
N GLY A 57 -8.28 -2.06 0.92
CA GLY A 57 -7.07 -2.76 0.44
C GLY A 57 -7.23 -4.28 0.34
N PRO A 58 -7.63 -4.97 1.44
CA PRO A 58 -7.98 -6.40 1.42
C PRO A 58 -9.05 -6.77 0.39
N SER A 59 -10.06 -5.90 0.23
CA SER A 59 -11.21 -6.14 -0.68
C SER A 59 -10.79 -6.11 -2.14
N VAL A 60 -10.01 -5.11 -2.58
CA VAL A 60 -9.53 -5.03 -3.97
C VAL A 60 -8.53 -6.14 -4.32
N ARG A 61 -7.89 -6.75 -3.31
CA ARG A 61 -7.04 -7.94 -3.49
C ARG A 61 -7.82 -9.26 -3.49
N GLY A 62 -9.15 -9.22 -3.44
CA GLY A 62 -10.01 -10.40 -3.52
C GLY A 62 -9.92 -11.32 -2.31
N LYS A 63 -9.59 -10.80 -1.12
CA LYS A 63 -9.63 -11.61 0.11
C LYS A 63 -11.05 -12.03 0.46
N SER A 64 -11.19 -13.16 1.16
CA SER A 64 -12.51 -13.63 1.61
C SER A 64 -13.12 -12.64 2.61
N LYS A 65 -14.46 -12.59 2.69
CA LYS A 65 -15.18 -11.74 3.64
C LYS A 65 -14.68 -11.94 5.08
N LYS A 66 -14.48 -13.20 5.48
CA LYS A 66 -13.97 -13.57 6.81
C LYS A 66 -12.55 -13.05 7.04
N ASP A 67 -11.67 -13.13 6.04
CA ASP A 67 -10.31 -12.60 6.16
C ASP A 67 -10.31 -11.07 6.27
N ILE A 68 -11.17 -10.40 5.51
CA ILE A 68 -11.33 -8.94 5.57
C ILE A 68 -11.80 -8.53 6.97
N GLU A 69 -12.85 -9.16 7.49
CA GLU A 69 -13.37 -8.89 8.85
C GLU A 69 -12.28 -9.05 9.91
N ASN A 70 -11.54 -10.16 9.89
CA ASN A 70 -10.44 -10.41 10.83
C ASN A 70 -9.32 -9.36 10.73
N LEU A 71 -8.93 -8.97 9.50
CA LEU A 71 -7.89 -7.98 9.26
C LEU A 71 -8.30 -6.59 9.75
N VAL A 72 -9.54 -6.18 9.47
CA VAL A 72 -10.08 -4.89 9.89
C VAL A 72 -10.21 -4.83 11.40
N GLU A 73 -10.75 -5.88 12.04
CA GLU A 73 -10.88 -5.95 13.49
C GLU A 73 -9.51 -5.87 14.17
N LYS A 74 -8.51 -6.59 13.66
CA LYS A 74 -7.14 -6.54 14.16
C LYS A 74 -6.54 -5.13 14.04
N ALA A 75 -6.72 -4.48 12.89
CA ALA A 75 -6.20 -3.14 12.64
C ALA A 75 -6.85 -2.10 13.58
N LEU A 76 -8.17 -2.14 13.74
CA LEU A 76 -8.90 -1.20 14.59
C LEU A 76 -8.65 -1.38 16.08
N LYS A 77 -8.37 -2.61 16.54
CA LYS A 77 -7.98 -2.90 17.92
C LYS A 77 -6.55 -2.48 18.28
N SER A 78 -5.70 -2.24 17.28
CA SER A 78 -4.31 -1.84 17.47
C SER A 78 -4.08 -0.33 17.50
N LEU A 79 -5.15 0.46 17.40
CA LEU A 79 -5.18 1.91 17.52
C LEU A 79 -5.49 2.33 18.95
#